data_AF-A0A9E2VMP4-F1
#
_entry.id   AF-A0A9E2VMP4-F1
#
_cell.length_a   1.000
_cell.length_b   1.000
_cell.length_c   1.000
_cell.angle_alpha   90.00
_cell.angle_beta   90.00
_cell.angle_gamma   90.00
#
_symmetry.space_group_name_H-M   'P 1'
#
loop_
_entity.id
_entity.type
_entity.pdbx_description
1 polymer ?
#
loop_
_entity_poly.entity_id
_entity_poly.type
_entity_poly.pdbx_seq_one_letter_code
_entity_poly.pdbx_strand_id
1 'polypeptide(L)'
;MKRVMCVGLAAAMLSGCERPNAGAGPPPAAANTSGSGAGQVAAAKRAMRVVVTIAPLKGLVAELAPAGTEITMLMQPGRSEHGYEFTPADIQTISQADAVVYVGLGLEPTVAAFVEKRVSATREAMSLGRILKLEEGAKPHEHKPDEPGHSHGGNELGHDGHHHGPIDVHVWLDPVLMKEAVPGLNEMLMTAMKRCGATSAEIEAQKGKGAALVEKLAALDGEIKEALKPFAGRSIVTHHAAFGRLAERYGLKVAEVLRPIETSEPTPAQMAAVAEAIRKEGIKTIFIEPQFDATAAKRVAELAGVQVMTLDPLGRGDYFALLRENVDALVKGFAASGNSR
;
A
#
# COMPACT_ATOMS: atom_id res chain seq x y z
N MET A 1 -56.02 27.69 -29.71
CA MET A 1 -57.19 27.27 -28.89
C MET A 1 -56.78 27.38 -27.41
N LYS A 2 -56.78 28.56 -26.79
CA LYS A 2 -57.85 29.13 -25.93
C LYS A 2 -58.62 28.08 -25.11
N ARG A 3 -58.36 27.96 -23.80
CA ARG A 3 -59.15 28.68 -22.75
C ARG A 3 -58.56 28.52 -21.34
N VAL A 4 -58.41 29.68 -20.72
CA VAL A 4 -58.28 29.99 -19.29
C VAL A 4 -59.69 30.13 -18.70
N MET A 5 -59.89 29.79 -17.42
CA MET A 5 -60.86 30.36 -16.44
C MET A 5 -60.94 29.42 -15.22
N CYS A 6 -61.27 29.81 -13.99
CA CYS A 6 -61.26 31.07 -13.25
C CYS A 6 -61.59 30.72 -11.78
N VAL A 7 -61.25 31.65 -10.89
CA VAL A 7 -61.46 31.70 -9.44
C VAL A 7 -62.94 31.61 -9.01
N GLY A 8 -63.19 31.09 -7.80
CA GLY A 8 -64.47 31.20 -7.09
C GLY A 8 -64.28 31.22 -5.57
N LEU A 9 -64.23 32.42 -5.00
CA LEU A 9 -64.26 32.75 -3.56
C LEU A 9 -65.73 32.86 -3.12
N ALA A 10 -66.12 32.29 -1.98
CA ALA A 10 -67.40 32.59 -1.33
C ALA A 10 -67.25 32.57 0.19
N ALA A 11 -67.42 33.74 0.79
CA ALA A 11 -67.61 33.96 2.22
C ALA A 11 -69.11 34.10 2.51
N ALA A 12 -69.57 33.60 3.65
CA ALA A 12 -70.84 33.97 4.25
C ALA A 12 -70.69 34.04 5.79
N MET A 13 -71.13 35.18 6.34
CA MET A 13 -71.17 35.58 7.75
C MET A 13 -72.62 35.52 8.27
N LEU A 14 -72.75 35.72 9.60
CA LEU A 14 -73.97 35.97 10.43
C LEU A 14 -74.66 34.69 10.92
N SER A 15 -75.15 34.53 12.15
CA SER A 15 -75.32 35.29 13.41
C SER A 15 -75.58 34.20 14.48
N GLY A 16 -75.17 34.23 15.75
CA GLY A 16 -75.37 35.25 16.78
C GLY A 16 -76.39 34.71 17.80
N CYS A 17 -75.97 34.39 19.04
CA CYS A 17 -76.81 34.33 20.24
C CYS A 17 -75.97 34.42 21.53
N GLU A 18 -76.55 35.10 22.50
CA GLU A 18 -76.02 35.76 23.71
C GLU A 18 -75.24 34.98 24.81
N ARG A 19 -74.43 35.77 25.54
CA ARG A 19 -73.85 35.60 26.91
C ARG A 19 -74.89 36.02 27.99
N PRO A 20 -74.74 35.83 29.34
CA PRO A 20 -73.52 35.99 30.18
C PRO A 20 -73.48 35.00 31.40
N ASN A 21 -72.63 35.02 32.44
CA ASN A 21 -71.62 35.92 33.01
C ASN A 21 -70.74 35.13 34.00
N ALA A 22 -69.64 35.76 34.45
CA ALA A 22 -68.92 35.61 35.73
C ALA A 22 -67.74 34.62 35.84
N GLY A 23 -66.57 35.18 36.18
CA GLY A 23 -65.49 34.47 36.87
C GLY A 23 -64.08 34.73 36.33
N ALA A 24 -63.47 35.86 36.70
CA ALA A 24 -62.08 36.19 36.38
C ALA A 24 -61.09 35.47 37.32
N GLY A 25 -60.03 34.88 36.73
CA GLY A 25 -58.81 34.44 37.40
C GLY A 25 -57.69 34.26 36.37
N PRO A 26 -56.50 34.86 36.54
CA PRO A 26 -55.42 34.74 35.56
C PRO A 26 -54.77 33.34 35.60
N PRO A 27 -54.27 32.81 34.46
CA PRO A 27 -53.66 31.48 34.41
C PRO A 27 -52.27 31.49 35.08
N PRO A 28 -51.83 30.36 35.69
CA PRO A 28 -50.48 30.23 36.19
C PRO A 28 -49.47 30.18 35.03
N ALA A 29 -48.37 30.90 35.21
CA ALA A 29 -47.27 31.02 34.27
C ALA A 29 -46.67 29.65 33.89
N ALA A 30 -46.53 29.42 32.59
CA ALA A 30 -45.76 28.32 32.04
C ALA A 30 -44.28 28.47 32.44
N ALA A 31 -43.78 27.53 33.24
CA ALA A 31 -42.35 27.38 33.46
C ALA A 31 -41.72 26.80 32.17
N ASN A 32 -41.14 27.70 31.36
CA ASN A 32 -40.20 27.33 30.31
C ASN A 32 -38.93 26.76 30.97
N THR A 33 -38.83 25.44 31.08
CA THR A 33 -37.54 24.77 31.25
C THR A 33 -36.92 24.59 29.87
N SER A 34 -36.22 25.63 29.41
CA SER A 34 -35.30 25.56 28.28
C SER A 34 -34.09 24.70 28.66
N GLY A 35 -34.27 23.38 28.57
CA GLY A 35 -33.17 22.43 28.52
C GLY A 35 -32.44 22.60 27.19
N SER A 36 -31.48 23.54 27.13
CA SER A 36 -30.51 23.62 26.04
C SER A 36 -29.49 22.49 26.20
N GLY A 37 -29.95 21.27 25.93
CA GLY A 37 -29.07 20.15 25.65
C GLY A 37 -28.57 20.30 24.23
N ALA A 38 -27.44 20.98 24.04
CA ALA A 38 -26.65 20.82 22.82
C ALA A 38 -26.09 19.39 22.82
N GLY A 39 -26.95 18.43 22.52
CA GLY A 39 -26.53 17.08 22.19
C GLY A 39 -25.66 17.18 20.95
N GLN A 40 -24.36 17.00 21.12
CA GLN A 40 -23.47 16.71 20.00
C GLN A 40 -24.10 15.54 19.26
N VAL A 41 -24.57 15.78 18.04
CA VAL A 41 -25.05 14.70 17.17
C VAL A 41 -23.81 13.87 16.86
N ALA A 42 -23.61 12.79 17.62
CA ALA A 42 -22.57 11.83 17.36
C ALA A 42 -22.75 11.34 15.92
N ALA A 43 -21.68 11.40 15.12
CA ALA A 43 -21.72 10.94 13.74
C ALA A 43 -22.28 9.51 13.71
N ALA A 44 -23.27 9.26 12.86
CA ALA A 44 -23.87 7.94 12.72
C ALA A 44 -22.78 6.94 12.33
N LYS A 45 -22.65 5.87 13.11
CA LYS A 45 -21.67 4.82 12.88
C LYS A 45 -21.87 4.22 11.47
N ARG A 46 -20.79 4.16 10.69
CA ARG A 46 -20.81 3.59 9.33
C ARG A 46 -19.57 2.74 9.07
N ALA A 47 -19.64 1.92 8.03
CA ALA A 47 -18.49 1.19 7.53
C ALA A 47 -17.36 2.17 7.13
N MET A 48 -16.14 1.82 7.55
CA MET A 48 -14.93 2.53 7.14
C MET A 48 -14.52 2.04 5.76
N ARG A 49 -14.14 2.96 4.88
CA ARG A 49 -13.64 2.67 3.53
C ARG A 49 -12.14 2.89 3.50
N VAL A 50 -11.39 1.83 3.25
CA VAL A 50 -9.92 1.87 3.14
C VAL A 50 -9.53 1.56 1.71
N VAL A 51 -8.66 2.38 1.15
CA VAL A 51 -8.09 2.15 -0.17
C VAL A 51 -6.61 1.77 -0.02
N VAL A 52 -6.20 0.74 -0.72
CA VAL A 52 -4.80 0.30 -0.82
C VAL A 52 -4.39 0.20 -2.28
N THR A 53 -3.11 0.44 -2.58
CA THR A 53 -2.61 0.37 -3.97
C THR A 53 -2.37 -1.07 -4.42
N ILE A 54 -1.62 -1.85 -3.66
CA ILE A 54 -1.15 -3.20 -4.04
C ILE A 54 -1.67 -4.32 -3.11
N ALA A 55 -1.60 -5.57 -3.59
CA ALA A 55 -2.09 -6.74 -2.87
C ALA A 55 -1.43 -7.01 -1.50
N PRO A 56 -0.10 -6.85 -1.33
CA PRO A 56 0.55 -7.00 -0.02
C PRO A 56 -0.01 -6.03 1.04
N LEU A 57 -0.29 -4.78 0.64
CA LEU A 57 -0.90 -3.79 1.52
C LEU A 57 -2.33 -4.18 1.92
N LYS A 58 -3.11 -4.76 0.98
CA LYS A 58 -4.44 -5.29 1.30
C LYS A 58 -4.38 -6.34 2.40
N GLY A 59 -3.44 -7.29 2.29
CA GLY A 59 -3.25 -8.34 3.29
C GLY A 59 -2.87 -7.78 4.66
N LEU A 60 -1.90 -6.87 4.72
CA LEU A 60 -1.48 -6.21 5.97
C LEU A 60 -2.60 -5.38 6.61
N VAL A 61 -3.30 -4.57 5.82
CA VAL A 61 -4.38 -3.72 6.32
C VAL A 61 -5.57 -4.56 6.79
N ALA A 62 -5.86 -5.69 6.15
CA ALA A 62 -6.94 -6.58 6.57
C ALA A 62 -6.74 -7.17 7.97
N GLU A 63 -5.49 -7.42 8.38
CA GLU A 63 -5.16 -7.87 9.75
C GLU A 63 -5.47 -6.79 10.80
N LEU A 64 -5.38 -5.52 10.43
CA LEU A 64 -5.67 -4.40 11.32
C LEU A 64 -7.13 -3.98 11.26
N ALA A 65 -7.75 -3.99 10.07
CA ALA A 65 -9.04 -3.35 9.84
C ALA A 65 -10.14 -3.86 10.80
N PRO A 66 -10.98 -2.97 11.36
CA PRO A 66 -12.14 -3.38 12.15
C PRO A 66 -13.14 -4.15 11.29
N ALA A 67 -13.94 -5.01 11.94
CA ALA A 67 -14.95 -5.79 11.25
C ALA A 67 -15.94 -4.87 10.51
N GLY A 68 -16.30 -5.22 9.27
CA GLY A 68 -17.17 -4.41 8.42
C GLY A 68 -16.47 -3.27 7.68
N THR A 69 -15.13 -3.18 7.74
CA THR A 69 -14.36 -2.27 6.87
C THR A 69 -14.41 -2.75 5.42
N GLU A 70 -14.68 -1.83 4.50
CA GLU A 70 -14.56 -2.05 3.07
C GLU A 70 -13.14 -1.73 2.63
N ILE A 71 -12.38 -2.74 2.18
CA ILE A 71 -11.00 -2.55 1.70
C ILE A 71 -10.96 -2.71 0.18
N THR A 72 -10.70 -1.62 -0.52
CA THR A 72 -10.58 -1.58 -1.99
C THR A 72 -9.11 -1.56 -2.39
N MET A 73 -8.70 -2.51 -3.22
CA MET A 73 -7.38 -2.53 -3.86
C MET A 73 -7.48 -1.92 -5.25
N LEU A 74 -6.65 -0.92 -5.54
CA LEU A 74 -6.69 -0.20 -6.81
C LEU A 74 -6.03 -0.98 -7.95
N MET A 75 -4.87 -1.58 -7.68
CA MET A 75 -4.14 -2.31 -8.71
C MET A 75 -4.85 -3.62 -9.06
N GLN A 76 -4.97 -3.90 -10.36
CA GLN A 76 -5.52 -5.16 -10.83
C GLN A 76 -4.55 -6.33 -10.58
N PRO A 77 -5.04 -7.51 -10.16
CA PRO A 77 -4.20 -8.71 -10.01
C PRO A 77 -3.44 -9.08 -11.29
N GLY A 78 -2.22 -9.58 -11.14
CA GLY A 78 -1.38 -10.04 -12.26
C GLY A 78 -0.70 -8.93 -13.07
N ARG A 79 -0.86 -7.67 -12.67
CA ARG A 79 -0.11 -6.54 -13.23
C ARG A 79 1.09 -6.21 -12.34
N SER A 80 2.18 -5.81 -12.96
CA SER A 80 3.32 -5.20 -12.25
C SER A 80 2.90 -3.88 -11.61
N GLU A 81 3.43 -3.63 -10.43
CA GLU A 81 3.35 -2.35 -9.72
C GLU A 81 4.12 -1.24 -10.43
N HIS A 82 5.18 -1.60 -11.15
CA HIS A 82 5.97 -0.67 -11.93
C HIS A 82 5.22 -0.32 -13.22
N GLY A 83 5.02 0.98 -13.44
CA GLY A 83 4.31 1.49 -14.62
C GLY A 83 2.79 1.30 -14.57
N TYR A 84 2.20 0.96 -13.42
CA TYR A 84 0.75 0.94 -13.28
C TYR A 84 0.17 2.36 -13.33
N GLU A 85 -0.66 2.63 -14.34
CA GLU A 85 -1.34 3.90 -14.49
C GLU A 85 -2.66 3.92 -13.72
N PHE A 86 -2.71 4.67 -12.62
CA PHE A 86 -3.95 4.92 -11.88
C PHE A 86 -4.89 5.84 -12.66
N THR A 87 -6.11 5.38 -12.88
CA THR A 87 -7.13 6.05 -13.68
C THR A 87 -7.82 7.19 -12.90
N PRO A 88 -8.53 8.11 -13.57
CA PRO A 88 -9.38 9.08 -12.89
C PRO A 88 -10.43 8.44 -11.96
N ALA A 89 -10.91 7.24 -12.28
CA ALA A 89 -11.83 6.49 -11.43
C ALA A 89 -11.15 5.99 -10.14
N ASP A 90 -9.88 5.59 -10.21
CA ASP A 90 -9.10 5.24 -9.02
C ASP A 90 -8.92 6.47 -8.12
N ILE A 91 -8.62 7.62 -8.71
CA ILE A 91 -8.52 8.89 -7.96
C ILE A 91 -9.85 9.27 -7.31
N GLN A 92 -10.98 9.07 -8.01
CA GLN A 92 -12.30 9.27 -7.44
C GLN A 92 -12.56 8.32 -6.26
N THR A 93 -12.12 7.07 -6.36
CA THR A 93 -12.18 6.07 -5.27
C THR A 93 -11.37 6.52 -4.06
N ILE A 94 -10.12 6.98 -4.26
CA ILE A 94 -9.27 7.55 -3.20
C ILE A 94 -9.93 8.76 -2.54
N SER A 95 -10.58 9.64 -3.32
CA SER A 95 -11.25 10.84 -2.79
C SER A 95 -12.38 10.53 -1.81
N GLN A 96 -12.99 9.35 -1.95
CA GLN A 96 -14.10 8.90 -1.12
C GLN A 96 -13.63 8.05 0.07
N ALA A 97 -12.35 7.66 0.14
CA ALA A 97 -11.83 6.81 1.20
C ALA A 97 -11.74 7.57 2.54
N ASP A 98 -11.85 6.83 3.64
CA ASP A 98 -11.57 7.32 5.00
C ASP A 98 -10.10 7.16 5.36
N ALA A 99 -9.45 6.12 4.83
CA ALA A 99 -8.01 5.90 4.92
C ALA A 99 -7.43 5.42 3.59
N VAL A 100 -6.21 5.84 3.28
CA VAL A 100 -5.47 5.44 2.07
C VAL A 100 -4.07 5.00 2.46
N VAL A 101 -3.71 3.76 2.11
CA VAL A 101 -2.36 3.20 2.31
C VAL A 101 -1.74 2.90 0.96
N TYR A 102 -0.56 3.45 0.71
CA TYR A 102 0.20 3.23 -0.52
C TYR A 102 1.68 3.02 -0.17
N VAL A 103 2.51 2.62 -1.14
CA VAL A 103 3.93 2.38 -0.86
C VAL A 103 4.68 3.71 -0.72
N GLY A 104 4.44 4.64 -1.65
CA GLY A 104 5.23 5.87 -1.78
C GLY A 104 6.58 5.58 -2.44
N LEU A 105 7.63 6.31 -2.04
CA LEU A 105 9.00 6.13 -2.58
C LEU A 105 9.11 6.27 -4.10
N GLY A 106 8.16 6.98 -4.72
CA GLY A 106 8.08 7.15 -6.17
C GLY A 106 7.33 6.06 -6.93
N LEU A 107 6.84 5.01 -6.26
CA LEU A 107 6.10 3.92 -6.93
C LEU A 107 4.75 4.39 -7.48
N GLU A 108 3.97 5.13 -6.68
CA GLU A 108 2.63 5.62 -7.08
C GLU A 108 2.55 7.16 -7.17
N PRO A 109 3.27 7.82 -8.10
CA PRO A 109 3.38 9.28 -8.14
C PRO A 109 2.03 9.99 -8.31
N THR A 110 1.10 9.42 -9.08
CA THR A 110 -0.26 9.96 -9.26
C THR A 110 -1.05 9.92 -7.94
N VAL A 111 -0.91 8.84 -7.17
CA VAL A 111 -1.56 8.70 -5.85
C VAL A 111 -0.95 9.70 -4.88
N ALA A 112 0.39 9.74 -4.78
CA ALA A 112 1.13 10.67 -3.92
C ALA A 112 0.72 12.13 -4.21
N ALA A 113 0.78 12.55 -5.47
CA ALA A 113 0.43 13.91 -5.88
C ALA A 113 -1.02 14.28 -5.55
N PHE A 114 -1.97 13.33 -5.65
CA PHE A 114 -3.36 13.57 -5.26
C PHE A 114 -3.49 13.77 -3.74
N VAL A 115 -2.89 12.87 -2.95
CA VAL A 115 -3.09 12.88 -1.50
C VAL A 115 -2.39 14.05 -0.82
N GLU A 116 -1.25 14.51 -1.35
CA GLU A 116 -0.48 15.65 -0.84
C GLU A 116 -1.14 16.99 -1.18
N LYS A 117 -1.58 17.18 -2.43
CA LYS A 117 -2.22 18.43 -2.87
C LYS A 117 -3.61 18.64 -2.26
N ARG A 118 -4.26 17.56 -1.82
CA ARG A 118 -5.60 17.57 -1.23
C ARG A 118 -5.58 17.00 0.18
N VAL A 119 -4.85 17.69 1.06
CA VAL A 119 -4.97 17.47 2.51
C VAL A 119 -6.43 17.59 2.88
N SER A 120 -6.97 16.52 3.44
CA SER A 120 -8.37 16.42 3.79
C SER A 120 -8.51 16.28 5.30
N ALA A 121 -9.38 17.08 5.90
CA ALA A 121 -9.76 16.90 7.30
C ALA A 121 -10.59 15.62 7.54
N THR A 122 -11.03 14.96 6.46
CA THR A 122 -11.95 13.80 6.52
C THR A 122 -11.32 12.49 6.05
N ARG A 123 -10.07 12.50 5.56
CA ARG A 123 -9.37 11.31 5.06
C ARG A 123 -7.96 11.25 5.62
N GLU A 124 -7.58 10.09 6.14
CA GLU A 124 -6.21 9.77 6.48
C GLU A 124 -5.48 9.18 5.27
N ALA A 125 -4.20 9.50 5.11
CA ALA A 125 -3.40 9.02 4.00
C ALA A 125 -1.94 8.92 4.40
N MET A 126 -1.32 7.77 4.16
CA MET A 126 0.09 7.60 4.47
C MET A 126 0.76 6.60 3.53
N SER A 127 1.97 6.94 3.08
CA SER A 127 2.85 6.01 2.41
C SER A 127 3.62 5.16 3.42
N LEU A 128 3.97 3.92 3.05
CA LEU A 128 4.96 3.15 3.81
C LEU A 128 6.30 3.88 3.89
N GLY A 129 6.72 4.53 2.80
CA GLY A 129 7.92 5.36 2.76
C GLY A 129 7.96 6.42 3.87
N ARG A 130 6.83 7.10 4.12
CA ARG A 130 6.70 8.09 5.19
C ARG A 130 6.64 7.46 6.58
N ILE A 131 5.87 6.39 6.75
CA ILE A 131 5.77 5.67 8.04
C ILE A 131 7.15 5.18 8.49
N LEU A 132 7.92 4.64 7.54
CA LEU A 132 9.27 4.11 7.77
C LEU A 132 10.37 5.17 7.70
N LYS A 133 10.00 6.44 7.46
CA LYS A 133 10.94 7.58 7.35
C LYS A 133 12.04 7.38 6.28
N LEU A 134 11.71 6.66 5.22
CA LEU A 134 12.61 6.39 4.10
C LEU A 134 12.63 7.54 3.08
N GLU A 135 11.59 8.39 3.05
CA GLU A 135 11.48 9.55 2.16
C GLU A 135 12.38 10.73 2.61
N GLU A 136 12.66 10.85 3.91
CA GLU A 136 13.44 11.97 4.49
C GLU A 136 14.97 11.86 4.24
N GLY A 137 15.44 10.70 3.76
CA GLY A 137 16.84 10.45 3.41
C GLY A 137 17.23 10.88 1.99
N ALA A 138 16.25 11.16 1.12
CA ALA A 138 16.47 11.63 -0.25
C ALA A 138 16.53 13.16 -0.29
N LYS A 139 17.64 13.75 0.16
CA LYS A 139 17.90 15.16 -0.17
C LYS A 139 18.05 15.26 -1.70
N PRO A 140 17.32 16.12 -2.40
CA PRO A 140 17.61 16.41 -3.79
C PRO A 140 19.01 17.01 -3.84
N HIS A 141 19.94 16.37 -4.54
CA HIS A 141 21.12 17.09 -4.98
C HIS A 141 20.64 18.17 -5.93
N GLU A 142 20.63 19.42 -5.46
CA GLU A 142 20.53 20.58 -6.33
C GLU A 142 21.68 20.49 -7.34
N HIS A 143 21.35 20.12 -8.58
CA HIS A 143 22.25 20.36 -9.71
C HIS A 143 22.42 21.88 -9.82
N LYS A 144 23.51 22.39 -9.26
CA LYS A 144 24.05 23.66 -9.72
C LYS A 144 24.33 23.51 -11.22
N PRO A 145 23.93 24.45 -12.08
CA PRO A 145 24.28 24.40 -13.48
C PRO A 145 25.79 24.59 -13.60
N ASP A 146 26.48 23.57 -14.08
CA ASP A 146 27.91 23.64 -14.39
C ASP A 146 28.14 24.58 -15.57
N GLU A 147 28.96 25.60 -15.32
CA GLU A 147 29.59 26.47 -16.31
C GLU A 147 30.49 25.64 -17.26
N PRO A 148 30.59 25.99 -18.56
CA PRO A 148 31.40 25.23 -19.51
C PRO A 148 32.88 25.67 -19.45
N GLY A 149 33.78 24.77 -19.03
CA GLY A 149 35.22 25.06 -18.97
C GLY A 149 36.15 23.84 -19.12
N HIS A 150 36.58 23.61 -20.37
CA HIS A 150 37.87 23.05 -20.84
C HIS A 150 38.45 21.69 -20.34
N SER A 151 38.45 20.72 -21.27
CA SER A 151 39.52 19.79 -21.71
C SER A 151 40.70 19.45 -20.77
N HIS A 152 40.97 18.15 -20.55
CA HIS A 152 42.20 17.43 -20.94
C HIS A 152 42.07 15.92 -20.63
N GLY A 153 42.65 15.08 -21.49
CA GLY A 153 42.45 13.63 -21.51
C GLY A 153 43.26 12.80 -20.50
N GLY A 154 42.83 11.55 -20.35
CA GLY A 154 43.51 10.50 -19.59
C GLY A 154 42.64 9.25 -19.52
N ASN A 155 43.17 8.13 -20.01
CA ASN A 155 42.55 6.81 -19.98
C ASN A 155 42.38 6.33 -18.53
N GLU A 156 41.14 6.14 -18.06
CA GLU A 156 40.77 5.18 -17.02
C GLU A 156 39.31 4.73 -17.26
N LEU A 157 39.13 3.47 -17.67
CA LEU A 157 37.82 2.81 -17.68
C LEU A 157 37.45 2.41 -16.24
N GLY A 158 37.19 3.40 -15.41
CA GLY A 158 36.50 3.25 -14.14
C GLY A 158 35.02 3.50 -14.36
N HIS A 159 34.22 2.45 -14.53
CA HIS A 159 32.77 2.56 -14.46
C HIS A 159 32.35 2.72 -12.99
N ASP A 160 32.71 3.85 -12.38
CA ASP A 160 32.09 4.32 -11.14
C ASP A 160 30.72 4.90 -11.48
N GLY A 161 29.77 3.98 -11.68
CA GLY A 161 28.35 4.29 -11.63
C GLY A 161 27.95 4.64 -10.21
N HIS A 162 28.32 5.82 -9.72
CA HIS A 162 27.67 6.45 -8.57
C HIS A 162 26.25 6.90 -8.96
N HIS A 163 25.41 5.93 -9.32
CA HIS A 163 23.99 6.10 -9.17
C HIS A 163 23.70 5.89 -7.69
N HIS A 164 23.39 6.97 -6.97
CA HIS A 164 22.42 6.83 -5.88
C HIS A 164 21.15 6.28 -6.54
N GLY A 165 21.04 4.95 -6.59
CA GLY A 165 19.88 4.29 -7.18
C GLY A 165 18.62 4.81 -6.49
N PRO A 166 17.47 4.83 -7.18
CA PRO A 166 16.20 5.07 -6.52
C PRO A 166 16.09 4.12 -5.31
N ILE A 167 15.59 4.64 -4.19
CA ILE A 167 15.37 3.86 -2.97
C ILE A 167 14.60 2.59 -3.33
N ASP A 168 15.09 1.41 -2.92
CA ASP A 168 14.37 0.15 -3.15
C ASP A 168 12.97 0.24 -2.51
N VAL A 169 11.96 0.31 -3.39
CA VAL A 169 10.56 0.54 -3.03
C VAL A 169 9.87 -0.71 -2.48
N HIS A 170 10.46 -1.90 -2.63
CA HIS A 170 9.86 -3.18 -2.28
C HIS A 170 9.92 -3.48 -0.76
N VAL A 171 9.70 -2.45 0.05
CA VAL A 171 9.78 -2.48 1.52
C VAL A 171 8.88 -3.52 2.14
N TRP A 172 7.76 -3.88 1.48
CA TRP A 172 6.81 -4.86 1.97
C TRP A 172 7.36 -6.29 1.95
N LEU A 173 8.41 -6.57 1.17
CA LEU A 173 9.07 -7.88 1.16
C LEU A 173 9.98 -8.10 2.37
N ASP A 174 10.11 -7.10 3.24
CA ASP A 174 10.81 -7.17 4.50
C ASP A 174 9.80 -7.18 5.67
N PRO A 175 9.61 -8.33 6.37
CA PRO A 175 8.63 -8.44 7.45
C PRO A 175 9.00 -7.60 8.67
N VAL A 176 10.28 -7.25 8.86
CA VAL A 176 10.72 -6.40 9.98
C VAL A 176 10.39 -4.95 9.68
N LEU A 177 10.57 -4.48 8.44
CA LEU A 177 10.05 -3.16 8.04
C LEU A 177 8.54 -3.11 8.19
N MET A 178 7.81 -4.16 7.79
CA MET A 178 6.35 -4.16 7.99
C MET A 178 5.98 -4.15 9.47
N LYS A 179 6.73 -4.86 10.33
CA LYS A 179 6.56 -4.80 11.79
C LYS A 179 6.74 -3.38 12.32
N GLU A 180 7.76 -2.66 11.85
CA GLU A 180 8.02 -1.26 12.20
C GLU A 180 6.93 -0.32 11.69
N ALA A 181 6.27 -0.65 10.57
CA ALA A 181 5.17 0.14 10.03
C ALA A 181 3.84 -0.04 10.80
N VAL A 182 3.64 -1.17 11.48
CA VAL A 182 2.35 -1.49 12.14
C VAL A 182 1.86 -0.40 13.09
N PRO A 183 2.67 0.17 14.01
CA PRO A 183 2.18 1.20 14.92
C PRO A 183 1.61 2.42 14.20
N GLY A 184 2.30 2.90 13.16
CA GLY A 184 1.84 4.04 12.35
C GLY A 184 0.59 3.73 11.53
N LEU A 185 0.54 2.55 10.91
CA LEU A 185 -0.67 2.09 10.20
C LEU A 185 -1.87 1.96 11.16
N ASN A 186 -1.65 1.39 12.35
CA ASN A 186 -2.70 1.20 13.33
C ASN A 186 -3.23 2.52 13.89
N GLU A 187 -2.34 3.48 14.16
CA GLU A 187 -2.70 4.83 14.58
C GLU A 187 -3.53 5.58 13.52
N MET A 188 -3.09 5.49 12.26
CA MET A 188 -3.82 6.05 11.12
C MET A 188 -5.24 5.46 11.03
N LEU A 189 -5.38 4.13 11.13
CA LEU A 189 -6.68 3.46 11.09
C LEU A 189 -7.55 3.83 12.30
N MET A 190 -6.99 3.93 13.51
CA MET A 190 -7.74 4.40 14.69
C MET A 190 -8.28 5.83 14.51
N THR A 191 -7.52 6.70 13.85
CA THR A 191 -7.97 8.07 13.54
C THR A 191 -9.14 8.06 12.56
N ALA A 192 -9.07 7.25 11.49
CA ALA A 192 -10.18 7.05 10.57
C ALA A 192 -11.41 6.42 11.24
N MET A 193 -11.21 5.45 12.15
CA MET A 193 -12.28 4.82 12.93
C MET A 193 -13.07 5.81 13.77
N LYS A 194 -12.39 6.73 14.47
CA LYS A 194 -13.05 7.78 15.27
C LYS A 194 -13.98 8.64 14.40
N ARG A 195 -13.55 8.98 13.19
CA ARG A 195 -14.38 9.74 12.21
C ARG A 195 -15.58 8.95 11.71
N CYS A 196 -15.48 7.63 11.66
CA CYS A 196 -16.57 6.72 11.28
C CYS A 196 -17.53 6.40 12.45
N GLY A 197 -17.37 7.05 13.61
CA GLY A 197 -18.24 6.87 14.77
C GLY A 197 -17.87 5.68 15.67
N ALA A 198 -16.62 5.21 15.62
CA ALA A 198 -16.15 4.17 16.54
C ALA A 198 -16.14 4.67 17.99
N THR A 199 -16.57 3.80 18.90
CA THR A 199 -16.57 4.04 20.35
C THR A 199 -15.15 3.96 20.93
N SER A 200 -14.93 4.53 22.11
CA SER A 200 -13.64 4.42 22.81
C SER A 200 -13.22 2.96 23.06
N ALA A 201 -14.19 2.05 23.29
CA ALA A 201 -13.91 0.63 23.46
C ALA A 201 -13.40 -0.03 22.17
N GLU A 202 -13.94 0.35 21.01
CA GLU A 202 -13.48 -0.15 19.71
C GLU A 202 -12.09 0.36 19.36
N ILE A 203 -11.79 1.62 19.69
CA ILE A 203 -10.45 2.19 19.54
C ILE A 203 -9.44 1.50 20.46
N GLU A 204 -9.83 1.17 21.70
CA GLU A 204 -8.94 0.43 22.60
C GLU A 204 -8.69 -1.00 22.09
N ALA A 205 -9.72 -1.69 21.61
CA ALA A 205 -9.57 -3.01 20.99
C ALA A 205 -8.65 -2.97 19.76
N GLN A 206 -8.68 -1.87 18.98
CA GLN A 206 -7.81 -1.68 17.82
C GLN A 206 -6.32 -1.60 18.19
N LYS A 207 -5.95 -1.07 19.36
CA LYS A 207 -4.56 -1.10 19.84
C LYS A 207 -4.07 -2.54 20.02
N GLY A 208 -4.91 -3.41 20.56
CA GLY A 208 -4.63 -4.84 20.74
C GLY A 208 -4.36 -5.57 19.42
N LYS A 209 -5.09 -5.21 18.34
CA LYS A 209 -4.83 -5.76 17.00
C LYS A 209 -3.45 -5.36 16.46
N GLY A 210 -3.06 -4.10 16.65
CA GLY A 210 -1.72 -3.64 16.27
C GLY A 210 -0.62 -4.43 16.97
N ALA A 211 -0.72 -4.61 18.30
CA ALA A 211 0.22 -5.41 19.06
C ALA A 211 0.26 -6.88 18.60
N ALA A 212 -0.90 -7.49 18.35
CA ALA A 212 -0.98 -8.86 17.85
C ALA A 212 -0.33 -9.02 16.47
N LEU A 213 -0.50 -8.04 15.57
CA LEU A 213 0.13 -8.08 14.25
C LEU A 213 1.66 -7.92 14.33
N VAL A 214 2.17 -7.09 15.25
CA VAL A 214 3.62 -6.98 15.52
C VAL A 214 4.20 -8.34 15.93
N GLU A 215 3.53 -9.06 16.83
CA GLU A 215 3.97 -10.40 17.25
C GLU A 215 3.91 -11.41 16.11
N LYS A 216 2.86 -11.40 15.28
CA LYS A 216 2.77 -12.26 14.09
C LYS A 216 3.92 -12.00 13.10
N LEU A 217 4.26 -10.74 12.87
CA LEU A 217 5.37 -10.37 11.98
C LEU A 217 6.74 -10.73 12.58
N ALA A 218 6.90 -10.63 13.89
CA ALA A 218 8.10 -11.10 14.58
C ALA A 218 8.26 -12.63 14.49
N ALA A 219 7.16 -13.38 14.62
CA ALA A 219 7.15 -14.82 14.42
C ALA A 219 7.51 -15.19 12.96
N LEU A 220 6.91 -14.50 11.98
CA LEU A 220 7.23 -14.68 10.57
C LEU A 220 8.71 -14.41 10.28
N ASP A 221 9.28 -13.33 10.80
CA ASP A 221 10.72 -13.05 10.68
C ASP A 221 11.58 -14.20 11.23
N GLY A 222 11.22 -14.73 12.40
CA GLY A 222 11.88 -15.90 12.99
C GLY A 222 11.79 -17.16 12.13
N GLU A 223 10.60 -17.45 11.57
CA GLU A 223 10.38 -18.57 10.65
C GLU A 223 11.28 -18.47 9.41
N ILE A 224 11.29 -17.29 8.76
CA ILE A 224 12.08 -17.05 7.55
C ILE A 224 13.58 -17.15 7.84
N LYS A 225 14.02 -16.55 8.96
CA LYS A 225 15.41 -16.60 9.38
C LYS A 225 15.90 -18.03 9.55
N GLU A 226 15.16 -18.88 10.27
CA GLU A 226 15.57 -20.26 10.46
C GLU A 226 15.51 -21.08 9.17
N ALA A 227 14.54 -20.82 8.28
CA ALA A 227 14.43 -21.49 6.99
C ALA A 227 15.60 -21.15 6.04
N LEU A 228 16.06 -19.90 6.04
CA LEU A 228 17.10 -19.42 5.12
C LEU A 228 18.53 -19.50 5.68
N LYS A 229 18.69 -19.65 6.99
CA LYS A 229 19.99 -19.77 7.68
C LYS A 229 20.96 -20.80 7.06
N PRO A 230 20.54 -22.01 6.62
CA PRO A 230 21.45 -22.96 5.96
C PRO A 230 22.01 -22.48 4.62
N PHE A 231 21.42 -21.43 4.04
CA PHE A 231 21.75 -20.89 2.73
C PHE A 231 22.42 -19.52 2.80
N ALA A 232 22.81 -19.06 3.98
CA ALA A 232 23.51 -17.78 4.15
C ALA A 232 24.76 -17.70 3.25
N GLY A 233 24.93 -16.56 2.59
CA GLY A 233 25.97 -16.28 1.61
C GLY A 233 25.66 -16.74 0.19
N ARG A 234 24.58 -17.50 -0.03
CA ARG A 234 24.17 -17.92 -1.38
C ARG A 234 23.53 -16.80 -2.17
N SER A 235 23.66 -16.91 -3.49
CA SER A 235 23.12 -15.93 -4.41
C SER A 235 21.92 -16.44 -5.18
N ILE A 236 21.04 -15.51 -5.52
CA ILE A 236 19.85 -15.73 -6.34
C ILE A 236 19.92 -14.88 -7.61
N VAL A 237 19.25 -15.35 -8.67
CA VAL A 237 18.93 -14.57 -9.85
C VAL A 237 17.42 -14.36 -9.86
N THR A 238 16.96 -13.12 -10.01
CA THR A 238 15.53 -12.77 -9.98
C THR A 238 15.05 -12.13 -11.29
N HIS A 239 13.74 -12.00 -11.46
CA HIS A 239 13.16 -11.41 -12.67
C HIS A 239 13.48 -9.92 -12.74
N HIS A 240 13.05 -9.14 -11.74
CA HIS A 240 13.56 -7.78 -11.50
C HIS A 240 14.10 -7.64 -10.07
N ALA A 241 14.54 -6.43 -9.74
CA ALA A 241 15.19 -6.10 -8.48
C ALA A 241 14.21 -5.93 -7.29
N ALA A 242 13.26 -6.86 -7.09
CA ALA A 242 12.31 -6.80 -5.99
C ALA A 242 12.85 -7.32 -4.65
N PHE A 243 13.69 -8.35 -4.69
CA PHE A 243 14.02 -9.15 -3.50
C PHE A 243 15.29 -8.69 -2.76
N GLY A 244 15.79 -7.49 -3.07
CA GLY A 244 17.03 -6.95 -2.50
C GLY A 244 17.00 -6.90 -0.97
N ARG A 245 15.99 -6.25 -0.40
CA ARG A 245 15.81 -6.15 1.07
C ARG A 245 15.66 -7.51 1.75
N LEU A 246 14.87 -8.41 1.17
CA LEU A 246 14.69 -9.77 1.70
C LEU A 246 16.02 -10.52 1.69
N ALA A 247 16.74 -10.46 0.56
CA ALA A 247 18.03 -11.12 0.42
C ALA A 247 19.02 -10.58 1.46
N GLU A 248 19.18 -9.27 1.57
CA GLU A 248 20.06 -8.63 2.56
C GLU A 248 19.71 -9.06 3.99
N ARG A 249 18.42 -8.99 4.37
CA ARG A 249 17.95 -9.32 5.72
C ARG A 249 18.31 -10.73 6.15
N TYR A 250 18.20 -11.68 5.23
CA TYR A 250 18.41 -13.10 5.52
C TYR A 250 19.76 -13.62 5.03
N GLY A 251 20.70 -12.72 4.73
CA GLY A 251 22.09 -13.04 4.40
C GLY A 251 22.27 -13.71 3.04
N LEU A 252 21.37 -13.50 2.10
CA LEU A 252 21.49 -13.90 0.70
C LEU A 252 22.04 -12.73 -0.14
N LYS A 253 22.34 -13.00 -1.41
CA LYS A 253 22.76 -11.98 -2.38
C LYS A 253 21.92 -12.06 -3.64
N VAL A 254 21.60 -10.93 -4.26
CA VAL A 254 21.09 -10.90 -5.63
C VAL A 254 22.31 -10.81 -6.54
N ALA A 255 22.65 -11.89 -7.25
CA ALA A 255 23.82 -11.92 -8.15
C ALA A 255 23.56 -11.16 -9.44
N GLU A 256 22.36 -11.30 -9.99
CA GLU A 256 21.95 -10.63 -11.22
C GLU A 256 20.42 -10.55 -11.30
N VAL A 257 19.91 -9.58 -12.05
CA VAL A 257 18.48 -9.42 -12.36
C VAL A 257 18.26 -9.48 -13.86
N LEU A 258 17.24 -10.23 -14.30
CA LEU A 258 16.99 -10.38 -15.73
C LEU A 258 16.50 -9.07 -16.36
N ARG A 259 15.65 -8.33 -15.66
CA ARG A 259 15.03 -7.06 -16.07
C ARG A 259 15.44 -5.94 -15.10
N PRO A 260 16.63 -5.34 -15.26
CA PRO A 260 17.07 -4.20 -14.45
C PRO A 260 16.19 -2.96 -14.60
N ILE A 261 15.51 -2.83 -15.75
CA ILE A 261 14.47 -1.82 -15.98
C ILE A 261 13.14 -2.56 -15.98
N GLU A 262 12.30 -2.28 -14.99
CA GLU A 262 11.13 -3.07 -14.60
C GLU A 262 10.05 -3.09 -15.69
N THR A 263 10.00 -2.07 -16.55
CA THR A 263 9.01 -1.92 -17.62
C THR A 263 9.49 -2.44 -18.99
N SER A 264 10.73 -2.94 -19.10
CA SER A 264 11.35 -3.30 -20.38
C SER A 264 11.70 -4.78 -20.47
N GLU A 265 11.60 -5.38 -21.66
CA GLU A 265 12.07 -6.75 -21.90
C GLU A 265 13.61 -6.84 -21.76
N PRO A 266 14.16 -7.99 -21.33
CA PRO A 266 15.59 -8.16 -21.18
C PRO A 266 16.28 -8.22 -22.54
N THR A 267 17.40 -7.50 -22.63
CA THR A 267 18.28 -7.50 -23.81
C THR A 267 19.14 -8.76 -23.87
N PRO A 268 19.68 -9.12 -25.06
CA PRO A 268 20.64 -10.23 -25.17
C PRO A 268 21.88 -10.07 -24.26
N ALA A 269 22.33 -8.84 -24.02
CA ALA A 269 23.44 -8.57 -23.11
C ALA A 269 23.09 -8.88 -21.64
N GLN A 270 21.89 -8.51 -21.20
CA GLN A 270 21.40 -8.85 -19.86
C GLN A 270 21.22 -10.37 -19.70
N MET A 271 20.68 -11.05 -20.71
CA MET A 271 20.58 -12.51 -20.72
C MET A 271 21.96 -13.18 -20.62
N ALA A 272 22.98 -12.64 -21.29
CA ALA A 272 24.35 -13.13 -21.21
C ALA A 272 24.98 -12.91 -19.83
N ALA A 273 24.75 -11.74 -19.21
CA ALA A 273 25.20 -11.44 -17.86
C ALA A 273 24.60 -12.39 -16.83
N VAL A 274 23.28 -12.67 -16.91
CA VAL A 274 22.62 -13.67 -16.08
C VAL A 274 23.24 -15.06 -16.25
N ALA A 275 23.48 -15.50 -17.50
CA ALA A 275 24.11 -16.78 -17.76
C ALA A 275 25.54 -16.86 -17.19
N GLU A 276 26.28 -15.75 -17.20
CA GLU A 276 27.61 -15.67 -16.59
C GLU A 276 27.55 -15.74 -15.07
N ALA A 277 26.68 -14.98 -14.43
CA ALA A 277 26.45 -15.02 -12.98
C ALA A 277 26.08 -16.43 -12.51
N ILE A 278 25.21 -17.12 -13.25
CA ILE A 278 24.82 -18.50 -12.98
C ILE A 278 26.02 -19.44 -12.97
N ARG A 279 26.90 -19.34 -13.96
CA ARG A 279 28.12 -20.18 -14.04
C ARG A 279 29.11 -19.84 -12.94
N LYS A 280 29.38 -18.55 -12.72
CA LYS A 280 30.40 -18.06 -11.78
C LYS A 280 30.05 -18.40 -10.34
N GLU A 281 28.77 -18.32 -9.98
CA GLU A 281 28.31 -18.50 -8.60
C GLU A 281 27.67 -19.87 -8.35
N GLY A 282 27.62 -20.73 -9.37
CA GLY A 282 27.07 -22.08 -9.26
C GLY A 282 25.57 -22.12 -8.97
N ILE A 283 24.83 -21.10 -9.42
CA ILE A 283 23.39 -20.95 -9.20
C ILE A 283 22.65 -22.02 -10.02
N LYS A 284 21.60 -22.62 -9.46
CA LYS A 284 20.84 -23.70 -10.12
C LYS A 284 19.39 -23.34 -10.44
N THR A 285 18.98 -22.13 -10.10
CA THR A 285 17.61 -21.68 -10.25
C THR A 285 17.57 -20.21 -10.66
N ILE A 286 16.81 -19.90 -11.71
CA ILE A 286 16.38 -18.54 -12.04
C ILE A 286 14.97 -18.36 -11.47
N PHE A 287 14.78 -17.32 -10.67
CA PHE A 287 13.47 -16.98 -10.15
C PHE A 287 12.79 -15.94 -11.05
N ILE A 288 11.64 -16.30 -11.60
CA ILE A 288 10.79 -15.41 -12.40
C ILE A 288 9.58 -14.94 -11.60
N GLU A 289 8.90 -13.95 -12.13
CA GLU A 289 7.69 -13.38 -11.57
C GLU A 289 6.48 -13.63 -12.47
N PRO A 290 5.29 -13.87 -11.89
CA PRO A 290 4.09 -14.15 -12.67
C PRO A 290 3.57 -12.93 -13.44
N GLN A 291 4.00 -11.71 -13.10
CA GLN A 291 3.58 -10.46 -13.74
C GLN A 291 4.24 -10.20 -15.11
N PHE A 292 5.25 -10.99 -15.49
CA PHE A 292 6.06 -10.77 -16.69
C PHE A 292 6.18 -12.01 -17.56
N ASP A 293 6.55 -11.81 -18.83
CA ASP A 293 6.78 -12.91 -19.76
C ASP A 293 8.03 -13.72 -19.37
N ALA A 294 7.91 -15.04 -19.34
CA ALA A 294 8.97 -15.93 -18.89
C ALA A 294 9.89 -16.42 -20.04
N THR A 295 9.66 -16.03 -21.29
CA THR A 295 10.32 -16.62 -22.46
C THR A 295 11.83 -16.42 -22.42
N ALA A 296 12.29 -15.21 -22.10
CA ALA A 296 13.71 -14.92 -22.00
C ALA A 296 14.37 -15.74 -20.88
N ALA A 297 13.76 -15.76 -19.69
CA ALA A 297 14.27 -16.53 -18.55
C ALA A 297 14.37 -18.04 -18.86
N LYS A 298 13.35 -18.60 -19.50
CA LYS A 298 13.34 -20.02 -19.92
C LYS A 298 14.47 -20.34 -20.90
N ARG A 299 14.75 -19.46 -21.85
CA ARG A 299 15.88 -19.62 -22.79
C ARG A 299 17.23 -19.61 -22.07
N VAL A 300 17.43 -18.66 -21.15
CA VAL A 300 18.66 -18.61 -20.35
C VAL A 300 18.80 -19.86 -19.49
N ALA A 301 17.71 -20.32 -18.87
CA ALA A 301 17.70 -21.50 -18.03
C ALA A 301 18.05 -22.78 -18.80
N GLU A 302 17.48 -22.95 -20.00
CA GLU A 302 17.78 -24.08 -20.90
C GLU A 302 19.26 -24.09 -21.29
N LEU A 303 19.82 -22.94 -21.70
CA LEU A 303 21.23 -22.83 -22.08
C LEU A 303 22.19 -23.05 -20.91
N ALA A 304 21.81 -22.62 -19.71
CA ALA A 304 22.65 -22.76 -18.51
C ALA A 304 22.42 -24.09 -17.77
N GLY A 305 21.44 -24.90 -18.18
CA GLY A 305 21.10 -26.17 -17.52
C GLY A 305 20.58 -25.98 -16.09
N VAL A 306 19.78 -24.94 -15.86
CA VAL A 306 19.23 -24.58 -14.54
C VAL A 306 17.70 -24.58 -14.55
N GLN A 307 17.10 -24.60 -13.37
CA GLN A 307 15.65 -24.60 -13.22
C GLN A 307 15.08 -23.19 -13.28
N VAL A 308 13.79 -23.09 -13.62
CA VAL A 308 13.01 -21.86 -13.48
C VAL A 308 12.00 -22.09 -12.36
N MET A 309 12.00 -21.21 -11.36
CA MET A 309 11.02 -21.19 -10.27
C MET A 309 10.40 -19.81 -10.16
N THR A 310 9.37 -19.67 -9.34
CA THR A 310 8.66 -18.39 -9.17
C THR A 310 9.00 -17.77 -7.81
N LEU A 311 9.31 -16.48 -7.82
CA LEU A 311 9.11 -15.59 -6.68
C LEU A 311 8.09 -14.56 -7.11
N ASP A 312 7.09 -14.27 -6.29
CA ASP A 312 6.02 -13.31 -6.60
C ASP A 312 6.12 -12.14 -5.60
N PRO A 313 6.43 -10.91 -6.02
CA PRO A 313 6.51 -9.79 -5.08
C PRO A 313 5.15 -9.31 -4.58
N LEU A 314 4.04 -9.65 -5.25
CA LEU A 314 2.71 -9.11 -4.97
C LEU A 314 1.76 -10.12 -4.31
N GLY A 315 1.87 -11.40 -4.69
CA GLY A 315 1.04 -12.47 -4.17
C GLY A 315 -0.45 -12.27 -4.43
N ARG A 316 -1.27 -12.82 -3.53
CA ARG A 316 -2.74 -12.94 -3.73
C ARG A 316 -3.59 -12.30 -2.63
N GLY A 317 -3.03 -11.32 -1.91
CA GLY A 317 -3.74 -10.57 -0.87
C GLY A 317 -3.68 -11.19 0.53
N ASP A 318 -2.92 -12.27 0.72
CA ASP A 318 -2.48 -12.76 2.04
C ASP A 318 -0.98 -12.46 2.19
N TYR A 319 -0.64 -11.57 3.12
CA TYR A 319 0.73 -11.10 3.32
C TYR A 319 1.65 -12.18 3.90
N PHE A 320 1.15 -13.02 4.80
CA PHE A 320 1.96 -14.06 5.43
C PHE A 320 2.21 -15.21 4.46
N ALA A 321 1.18 -15.60 3.69
CA ALA A 321 1.33 -16.59 2.64
C ALA A 321 2.31 -16.11 1.56
N LEU A 322 2.24 -14.85 1.15
CA LEU A 322 3.18 -14.24 0.19
C LEU A 322 4.64 -14.49 0.58
N LEU A 323 5.03 -14.14 1.81
CA LEU A 323 6.42 -14.31 2.23
C LEU A 323 6.81 -15.78 2.43
N ARG A 324 5.90 -16.61 2.97
CA ARG A 324 6.16 -18.05 3.15
C ARG A 324 6.31 -18.77 1.81
N GLU A 325 5.44 -18.49 0.83
CA GLU A 325 5.51 -19.08 -0.50
C GLU A 325 6.83 -18.73 -1.22
N ASN A 326 7.27 -17.46 -1.11
CA ASN A 326 8.56 -17.03 -1.65
C ASN A 326 9.74 -17.71 -0.96
N VAL A 327 9.71 -17.83 0.37
CA VAL A 327 10.79 -18.49 1.13
C VAL A 327 10.85 -19.99 0.84
N ASP A 328 9.69 -20.65 0.71
CA ASP A 328 9.62 -22.04 0.28
C ASP A 328 10.22 -22.24 -1.12
N ALA A 329 9.97 -21.30 -2.05
CA ALA A 329 10.56 -21.33 -3.39
C ALA A 329 12.08 -21.15 -3.33
N LEU A 330 12.59 -20.23 -2.51
CA LEU A 330 14.03 -20.06 -2.27
C LEU A 330 14.68 -21.35 -1.74
N VAL A 331 14.10 -21.94 -0.69
CA VAL A 331 14.61 -23.19 -0.07
C VAL A 331 14.65 -24.32 -1.10
N LYS A 332 13.58 -24.52 -1.89
CA LYS A 332 13.53 -25.53 -2.95
C LYS A 332 14.58 -25.26 -4.04
N GLY A 333 14.70 -24.01 -4.48
CA GLY A 333 15.67 -23.61 -5.50
C GLY A 333 17.13 -23.80 -5.06
N PHE A 334 17.43 -23.62 -3.76
CA PHE A 334 18.76 -23.89 -3.20
C PHE A 334 19.03 -25.37 -2.97
N ALA A 335 18.01 -26.16 -2.59
CA ALA A 335 18.14 -27.61 -2.41
C ALA A 335 18.49 -28.32 -3.72
N ALA A 336 17.99 -27.82 -4.85
CA ALA A 336 18.38 -28.29 -6.18
C ALA A 336 19.89 -28.17 -6.44
N SER A 337 20.60 -27.25 -5.76
CA SER A 337 22.06 -27.11 -5.83
C SER A 337 22.86 -28.13 -5.01
N GLY A 338 22.23 -28.89 -4.11
CA GLY A 338 22.91 -29.84 -3.22
C GLY A 338 23.13 -31.25 -3.78
N ASN A 339 22.46 -31.60 -4.88
CA ASN A 339 22.44 -32.98 -5.42
C ASN A 339 23.40 -33.23 -6.58
N SER A 340 24.27 -32.28 -6.93
CA SER A 340 25.34 -32.51 -7.90
C SER A 340 26.64 -32.83 -7.16
N ARG A 341 26.84 -34.10 -6.80
CA ARG A 341 28.16 -34.68 -6.50
C ARG A 341 28.47 -35.75 -7.53
#